data_AF-A0A920M057-F1
#
_entry.id   AF-A0A920M057-F1
#
_cell.length_a   1.000
_cell.length_b   1.000
_cell.length_c   1.000
_cell.angle_alpha   90.00
_cell.angle_beta   90.00
_cell.angle_gamma   90.00
#
_symmetry.space_group_name_H-M   'P 1'
#
loop_
_entity.id
_entity.type
_entity.pdbx_description
1 polymer ?
#
loop_
_entity_poly.entity_id
_entity_poly.type
_entity_poly.pdbx_seq_one_letter_code
_entity_poly.pdbx_strand_id
1 'polypeptide(L)'
;MTQATPIPGMLAQWATSHIAGVNAEYVDALYEQYLQDPNAIPPEWRDYFDQLPRVASDTHALHDVPHSVLRDRFARISKMRVRTDATVAQDSHATEYERKQVRVVQLISAYRQRGHQQAQLDPLALAQRPSVPDLDLTFHELSEADLDTTFQVGTVYFGRPEATLANIRDDLAATYCGTMGAEFMHIVNTEERHWIMSRMEAVRSAPEFSAEQRLNILRQLNGAEGLERSLGSKYPGTKRFGLEGGESLIPMMSEAIQRIGGMAPKKSVSAWRTVAG
;
A
#
# COMPACT_ATOMS: atom_id res chain seq x y z
N MET A 1 -41.16 11.95 -58.20
CA MET A 1 -40.07 12.34 -57.28
C MET A 1 -40.64 13.34 -56.30
N THR A 2 -41.09 12.86 -55.14
CA THR A 2 -41.61 13.66 -54.03
C THR A 2 -40.76 13.29 -52.82
N GLN A 3 -39.77 14.14 -52.50
CA GLN A 3 -38.92 13.95 -51.33
C GLN A 3 -39.74 14.29 -50.09
N ALA A 4 -39.88 13.32 -49.18
CA ALA A 4 -40.47 13.53 -47.87
C ALA A 4 -39.52 14.43 -47.05
N THR A 5 -40.00 15.60 -46.66
CA THR A 5 -39.29 16.53 -45.78
C THR A 5 -39.11 15.88 -44.40
N PRO A 6 -37.90 15.85 -43.81
CA PRO A 6 -37.72 15.33 -42.46
C PRO A 6 -38.42 16.26 -41.46
N ILE A 7 -39.23 15.69 -40.58
CA ILE A 7 -39.91 16.43 -39.51
C ILE A 7 -38.83 16.95 -38.53
N PRO A 8 -38.74 18.27 -38.27
CA PRO A 8 -37.79 18.84 -37.33
C PRO A 8 -38.01 18.30 -35.91
N GLY A 9 -36.92 18.11 -35.14
CA GLY A 9 -36.98 17.73 -33.72
C GLY A 9 -37.84 18.67 -32.87
N MET A 10 -38.37 18.20 -31.74
CA MET A 10 -39.27 18.95 -30.83
C MET A 10 -38.74 20.35 -30.46
N LEU A 11 -37.42 20.47 -30.25
CA LEU A 11 -36.72 21.74 -29.99
C LEU A 11 -36.83 22.77 -31.14
N ALA A 12 -36.93 22.31 -32.39
CA ALA A 12 -37.13 23.17 -33.57
C ALA A 12 -38.62 23.52 -33.79
N GLN A 13 -39.54 22.66 -33.34
CA GLN A 13 -40.98 22.93 -33.36
C GLN A 13 -41.40 23.93 -32.26
N TRP A 14 -40.71 23.91 -31.11
CA TRP A 14 -40.85 24.92 -30.05
C TRP A 14 -40.53 26.35 -30.50
N ALA A 15 -39.76 26.53 -31.57
CA ALA A 15 -39.44 27.86 -32.08
C ALA A 15 -40.50 28.41 -33.06
N THR A 16 -41.40 27.56 -33.59
CA THR A 16 -42.20 27.90 -34.78
C THR A 16 -43.70 27.61 -34.72
N SER A 17 -44.25 27.06 -33.63
CA SER A 17 -45.67 26.69 -33.61
C SER A 17 -46.38 26.89 -32.27
N HIS A 18 -47.71 27.11 -32.36
CA HIS A 18 -48.83 27.26 -31.38
C HIS A 18 -48.71 26.70 -29.95
N ILE A 19 -47.69 25.92 -29.64
CA ILE A 19 -47.33 25.36 -28.34
C ILE A 19 -46.36 26.28 -27.57
N ALA A 20 -45.66 27.16 -28.28
CA ALA A 20 -44.63 28.04 -27.73
C ALA A 20 -45.22 29.34 -27.17
N GLY A 21 -45.44 29.37 -25.86
CA GLY A 21 -45.77 30.60 -25.15
C GLY A 21 -46.72 30.35 -24.00
N VAL A 22 -47.98 30.72 -24.17
CA VAL A 22 -48.99 30.78 -23.08
C VAL A 22 -49.48 29.40 -22.64
N ASN A 23 -49.48 28.40 -23.54
CA ASN A 23 -49.96 27.04 -23.27
C ASN A 23 -48.82 26.03 -23.06
N ALA A 24 -47.57 26.49 -23.01
CA ALA A 24 -46.41 25.60 -22.90
C ALA A 24 -46.48 24.75 -21.61
N GLU A 25 -46.84 25.36 -20.48
CA GLU A 25 -46.98 24.66 -19.20
C GLU A 25 -48.08 23.60 -19.22
N TYR A 26 -49.17 23.85 -19.96
CA TYR A 26 -50.27 22.88 -20.13
C TYR A 26 -49.86 21.69 -21.01
N VAL A 27 -49.15 21.95 -22.11
CA VAL A 27 -48.67 20.91 -23.02
C VAL A 27 -47.56 20.09 -22.36
N ASP A 28 -46.68 20.72 -21.59
CA ASP A 28 -45.64 20.04 -20.79
C ASP A 28 -46.28 19.11 -19.74
N ALA A 29 -47.33 19.56 -19.05
CA ALA A 29 -48.04 18.73 -18.09
C ALA A 29 -48.72 17.51 -18.74
N LEU A 30 -49.32 17.71 -19.92
CA LEU A 30 -49.89 16.61 -20.72
C LEU A 30 -48.81 15.63 -21.20
N TYR A 31 -47.62 16.13 -21.57
CA TYR A 31 -46.51 15.28 -21.98
C TYR A 31 -45.92 14.49 -20.79
N GLU A 32 -45.80 15.12 -19.61
CA GLU A 32 -45.39 14.40 -18.39
C GLU A 32 -46.36 13.26 -18.04
N GLN A 33 -47.66 13.49 -18.20
CA GLN A 33 -48.69 12.47 -17.98
C GLN A 33 -48.62 11.36 -19.04
N TYR A 34 -48.36 11.71 -20.30
CA TYR A 34 -48.14 10.75 -21.38
C TYR A 34 -46.95 9.82 -21.12
N LEU A 35 -45.84 10.35 -20.59
CA LEU A 35 -44.65 9.56 -20.22
C LEU A 35 -44.90 8.60 -19.04
N GLN A 36 -45.88 8.89 -18.17
CA GLN A 36 -46.27 8.02 -17.07
C GLN A 36 -47.30 6.97 -17.49
N ASP A 37 -48.34 7.38 -18.22
CA ASP A 37 -49.37 6.51 -18.78
C ASP A 37 -49.95 7.13 -20.08
N PRO A 38 -49.64 6.55 -21.25
CA PRO A 38 -50.18 7.01 -22.53
C PRO A 38 -51.71 7.00 -22.60
N ASN A 39 -52.39 6.15 -21.81
CA ASN A 39 -53.84 6.04 -21.81
C ASN A 39 -54.55 7.13 -20.99
N ALA A 40 -53.81 7.87 -20.16
CA ALA A 40 -54.36 8.89 -19.27
C ALA A 40 -54.66 10.23 -19.97
N ILE A 41 -54.21 10.41 -21.21
CA ILE A 41 -54.44 11.63 -22.00
C ILE A 41 -55.48 11.41 -23.13
N PRO A 42 -56.13 12.49 -23.64
CA PRO A 42 -57.04 12.40 -24.77
C PRO A 42 -56.39 11.79 -26.02
N PRO A 43 -57.13 11.05 -26.87
CA PRO A 43 -56.57 10.34 -28.03
C PRO A 43 -55.83 11.27 -29.01
N GLU A 44 -56.35 12.48 -29.21
CA GLU A 44 -55.76 13.49 -30.11
C GLU A 44 -54.32 13.88 -29.71
N TRP A 45 -54.04 13.93 -28.41
CA TRP A 45 -52.71 14.24 -27.89
C TRP A 45 -51.78 13.03 -27.89
N ARG A 46 -52.32 11.83 -27.73
CA ARG A 46 -51.54 10.58 -27.83
C ARG A 46 -50.98 10.41 -29.23
N ASP A 47 -51.84 10.54 -30.24
CA ASP A 47 -51.45 10.43 -31.65
C ASP A 47 -50.43 11.52 -32.04
N TYR A 48 -50.55 12.70 -31.43
CA TYR A 48 -49.59 13.80 -31.61
C TYR A 48 -48.22 13.49 -31.00
N PHE A 49 -48.16 13.00 -29.75
CA PHE A 49 -46.89 12.66 -29.08
C PHE A 49 -46.22 11.42 -29.66
N ASP A 50 -46.98 10.45 -30.17
CA ASP A 50 -46.45 9.28 -30.88
C ASP A 50 -45.70 9.65 -32.18
N GLN A 51 -46.10 10.75 -32.82
CA GLN A 51 -45.47 11.26 -34.04
C GLN A 51 -44.19 12.08 -33.79
N LEU A 52 -43.83 12.32 -32.53
CA LEU A 52 -42.64 13.11 -32.22
C LEU A 52 -41.36 12.37 -32.60
N PRO A 53 -40.46 13.00 -33.37
CA PRO A 53 -39.19 12.39 -33.76
C PRO A 53 -38.29 12.18 -32.53
N ARG A 54 -37.95 10.92 -32.26
CA ARG A 54 -36.97 10.56 -31.22
C ARG A 54 -35.57 10.94 -31.70
N VAL A 55 -34.95 11.94 -31.06
CA VAL A 55 -33.59 12.39 -31.40
C VAL A 55 -32.60 11.31 -30.94
N ALA A 56 -31.98 10.61 -31.89
CA ALA A 56 -30.90 9.68 -31.60
C ALA A 56 -29.67 10.47 -31.13
N SER A 57 -29.22 10.23 -29.89
CA SER A 57 -27.95 10.72 -29.37
C SER A 57 -27.04 9.52 -29.08
N ASP A 58 -25.74 9.67 -29.33
CA ASP A 58 -24.73 8.58 -29.25
C ASP A 58 -24.53 8.00 -27.84
N THR A 59 -25.20 8.56 -26.83
CA THR A 59 -25.21 8.08 -25.45
C THR A 59 -26.53 7.36 -25.14
N HIS A 60 -26.51 6.03 -25.21
CA HIS A 60 -27.45 5.07 -24.60
C HIS A 60 -28.87 5.58 -24.25
N ALA A 61 -29.86 5.22 -25.08
CA ALA A 61 -31.28 5.05 -24.76
C ALA A 61 -31.86 5.93 -23.63
N LEU A 62 -31.93 7.24 -23.85
CA LEU A 62 -32.78 8.10 -23.04
C LEU A 62 -34.23 7.92 -23.49
N HIS A 63 -35.00 7.13 -22.73
CA HIS A 63 -36.43 7.37 -22.65
C HIS A 63 -36.61 8.73 -21.97
N ASP A 64 -37.49 9.58 -22.49
CA ASP A 64 -37.81 10.85 -21.85
C ASP A 64 -38.31 10.58 -20.42
N VAL A 65 -37.66 11.21 -19.44
CA VAL A 65 -37.99 11.04 -18.02
C VAL A 65 -38.87 12.21 -17.59
N PRO A 66 -40.01 11.97 -16.92
CA PRO A 66 -40.87 13.04 -16.41
C PRO A 66 -40.09 14.05 -15.54
N HIS A 67 -40.27 15.35 -15.78
CA HIS A 67 -39.55 16.39 -15.05
C HIS A 67 -39.88 16.41 -13.55
N SER A 68 -41.07 15.96 -13.15
CA SER A 68 -41.44 15.71 -11.75
C SER A 68 -40.43 14.83 -11.01
N VAL A 69 -39.96 13.73 -11.61
CA VAL A 69 -38.96 12.82 -10.99
C VAL A 69 -37.61 13.51 -10.81
N LEU A 70 -37.21 14.33 -11.80
CA LEU A 70 -35.98 15.11 -11.72
C LEU A 70 -36.10 16.19 -10.64
N ARG A 71 -37.22 16.92 -10.59
CA ARG A 71 -37.50 17.94 -9.56
C ARG A 71 -37.50 17.33 -8.16
N ASP A 72 -38.08 16.15 -7.96
CA ASP A 72 -38.04 15.46 -6.68
C ASP A 72 -36.64 14.97 -6.31
N ARG A 73 -35.87 14.46 -7.29
CA ARG A 73 -34.46 14.12 -7.10
C ARG A 73 -33.64 15.35 -6.72
N PHE A 74 -33.80 16.46 -7.44
CA PHE A 74 -33.11 17.72 -7.16
C PHE A 74 -33.57 18.33 -5.83
N ALA A 75 -34.85 18.23 -5.46
CA ALA A 75 -35.36 18.66 -4.16
C ALA A 75 -34.81 17.79 -3.03
N ARG A 76 -34.66 16.47 -3.24
CA ARG A 76 -34.02 15.56 -2.28
C ARG A 76 -32.53 15.83 -2.14
N ILE A 77 -31.82 16.04 -3.26
CA ILE A 77 -30.41 16.47 -3.27
C ILE A 77 -30.24 17.83 -2.58
N SER A 78 -31.19 18.76 -2.79
CA SER A 78 -31.17 20.08 -2.16
C SER A 78 -31.47 20.01 -0.67
N LYS A 79 -32.41 19.16 -0.24
CA LYS A 79 -32.70 18.87 1.18
C LYS A 79 -31.54 18.14 1.87
N MET A 80 -30.81 17.28 1.15
CA MET A 80 -29.53 16.71 1.61
C MET A 80 -28.38 17.74 1.59
N ARG A 81 -28.49 18.82 0.79
CA ARG A 81 -27.53 19.93 0.70
C ARG A 81 -27.81 21.07 1.68
N VAL A 82 -28.90 21.05 2.43
CA VAL A 82 -28.99 21.75 3.73
C VAL A 82 -28.11 20.97 4.72
N ARG A 83 -26.82 20.94 4.39
CA ARG A 83 -25.72 20.44 5.18
C ARG A 83 -25.50 21.49 6.24
N THR A 84 -26.10 21.28 7.41
CA THR A 84 -25.65 21.95 8.62
C THR A 84 -24.19 21.58 8.87
N ASP A 85 -23.40 22.48 9.47
CA ASP A 85 -22.00 22.21 9.89
C ASP A 85 -21.84 20.88 10.65
N ALA A 86 -22.91 20.42 11.30
CA ALA A 86 -22.99 19.11 11.97
C ALA A 86 -22.78 17.89 11.04
N THR A 87 -23.11 18.00 9.74
CA THR A 87 -22.92 16.89 8.78
C THR A 87 -21.52 16.84 8.18
N VAL A 88 -20.79 17.97 8.16
CA VAL A 88 -19.36 17.99 7.82
C VAL A 88 -18.50 17.40 8.96
N ALA A 89 -18.95 17.58 10.21
CA ALA A 89 -18.34 16.90 11.37
C ALA A 89 -18.49 15.37 11.28
N GLN A 90 -19.63 14.83 10.83
CA GLN A 90 -19.84 13.39 10.79
C GLN A 90 -19.07 12.63 9.70
N ASP A 91 -18.71 13.26 8.58
CA ASP A 91 -17.80 12.66 7.58
C ASP A 91 -16.31 12.74 8.00
N SER A 92 -15.99 13.46 9.07
CA SER A 92 -14.61 13.70 9.55
C SER A 92 -14.25 12.96 10.85
N HIS A 93 -15.15 12.15 11.39
CA HIS A 93 -14.89 11.32 12.57
C HIS A 93 -14.32 9.95 12.20
N ALA A 94 -13.12 9.93 11.61
CA ALA A 94 -12.23 8.81 11.93
C ALA A 94 -12.03 8.85 13.45
N THR A 95 -12.39 7.77 14.14
CA THR A 95 -12.22 7.64 15.59
C THR A 95 -10.76 7.95 15.92
N GLU A 96 -10.47 8.56 17.06
CA GLU A 96 -9.08 8.85 17.47
C GLU A 96 -8.19 7.60 17.34
N TYR A 97 -8.76 6.44 17.68
CA TYR A 97 -8.18 5.12 17.47
C TYR A 97 -7.79 4.84 16.01
N GLU A 98 -8.65 5.13 15.03
CA GLU A 98 -8.39 4.91 13.61
C GLU A 98 -7.29 5.85 13.09
N ARG A 99 -7.24 7.09 13.59
CA ARG A 99 -6.14 8.02 13.28
C ARG A 99 -4.82 7.51 13.85
N LYS A 100 -4.82 7.00 15.08
CA LYS A 100 -3.64 6.35 15.71
C LYS A 100 -3.22 5.09 14.96
N GLN A 101 -4.17 4.28 14.50
CA GLN A 101 -3.89 3.11 13.68
C GLN A 101 -3.13 3.47 12.39
N VAL A 102 -3.51 4.55 11.70
CA VAL A 102 -2.77 5.04 10.52
C VAL A 102 -1.34 5.48 10.88
N ARG A 103 -1.17 6.17 12.02
CA ARG A 103 0.14 6.59 12.54
C ARG A 103 1.03 5.39 12.87
N VAL A 104 0.47 4.31 13.41
CA VAL A 104 1.21 3.06 13.66
C VAL A 104 1.68 2.41 12.35
N VAL A 105 0.86 2.44 11.30
CA VAL A 105 1.28 1.97 9.97
C VAL A 105 2.42 2.85 9.40
N GLN A 106 2.36 4.16 9.61
CA GLN A 106 3.44 5.08 9.22
C GLN A 106 4.73 4.80 10.00
N LEU A 107 4.64 4.55 11.31
CA LEU A 107 5.77 4.14 12.16
C LEU A 107 6.40 2.85 11.64
N ILE A 108 5.62 1.80 11.39
CA ILE A 108 6.10 0.54 10.82
C ILE A 108 6.86 0.79 9.50
N SER A 109 6.29 1.63 8.62
CA SER A 109 6.91 1.99 7.35
C SER A 109 8.24 2.73 7.55
N ALA A 110 8.32 3.63 8.52
CA ALA A 110 9.54 4.36 8.86
C ALA A 110 10.66 3.41 9.34
N TYR A 111 10.35 2.42 10.19
CA TYR A 111 11.31 1.40 10.60
C TYR A 111 11.83 0.56 9.41
N ARG A 112 10.94 0.15 8.50
CA ARG A 112 11.33 -0.60 7.29
C ARG A 112 12.25 0.21 6.36
N GLN A 113 12.03 1.52 6.25
CA GLN A 113 12.80 2.38 5.36
C GLN A 113 14.11 2.84 5.98
N ARG A 114 14.10 3.23 7.26
CA ARG A 114 15.20 3.96 7.91
C ARG A 114 15.77 3.29 9.14
N GLY A 115 15.21 2.16 9.61
CA GLY A 115 15.68 1.47 10.82
C GLY A 115 17.17 1.10 10.78
N HIS A 116 17.70 0.80 9.59
CA HIS A 116 19.13 0.52 9.37
C HIS A 116 20.06 1.68 9.80
N GLN A 117 19.56 2.92 9.80
CA GLN A 117 20.32 4.10 10.21
C GLN A 117 20.60 4.07 11.73
N GLN A 118 19.73 3.45 12.53
CA GLN A 118 19.90 3.30 13.98
C GLN A 118 20.44 1.91 14.39
N ALA A 119 20.66 1.00 13.43
CA ALA A 119 21.18 -0.34 13.71
C ALA A 119 22.61 -0.34 14.30
N GLN A 120 22.88 -1.29 15.19
CA GLN A 120 24.17 -1.48 15.87
C GLN A 120 25.14 -2.28 14.99
N LEU A 121 25.67 -1.63 13.94
CA LEU A 121 26.57 -2.30 12.97
C LEU A 121 28.05 -2.15 13.29
N ASP A 122 28.43 -1.16 14.09
CA ASP A 122 29.83 -0.91 14.44
C ASP A 122 30.21 -1.72 15.70
N PRO A 123 31.03 -2.77 15.57
CA PRO A 123 31.43 -3.59 16.71
C PRO A 123 32.32 -2.84 17.70
N LEU A 124 32.96 -1.75 17.28
CA LEU A 124 33.82 -0.93 18.14
C LEU A 124 33.08 0.26 18.75
N ALA A 125 31.83 0.52 18.32
CA ALA A 125 31.00 1.64 18.75
C ALA A 125 31.72 3.02 18.69
N LEU A 126 32.57 3.22 17.68
CA LEU A 126 33.31 4.46 17.46
C LEU A 126 32.46 5.49 16.72
N ALA A 127 31.62 5.02 15.78
CA ALA A 127 30.77 5.88 14.99
C ALA A 127 29.55 6.36 15.79
N GLN A 128 29.51 7.66 16.10
CA GLN A 128 28.30 8.29 16.63
C GLN A 128 27.30 8.46 15.48
N ARG A 129 26.17 7.76 15.58
CA ARG A 129 25.10 7.84 14.59
C ARG A 129 24.16 9.01 14.92
N PRO A 130 23.71 9.78 13.92
CA PRO A 130 22.71 10.81 14.14
C PRO A 130 21.40 10.15 14.57
N SER A 131 20.63 10.86 15.40
CA SER A 131 19.27 10.44 15.70
C SER A 131 18.40 10.50 14.43
N VAL A 132 17.44 9.58 14.33
CA VAL A 132 16.52 9.47 13.20
C VAL A 132 15.12 9.79 13.71
N PRO A 133 14.63 11.04 13.53
CA PRO A 133 13.35 11.48 14.09
C PRO A 133 12.17 10.60 13.66
N ASP A 134 12.21 10.05 12.45
CA ASP A 134 11.16 9.19 11.90
C ASP A 134 10.93 7.90 12.72
N LEU A 135 11.86 7.49 13.59
CA LEU A 135 11.72 6.31 14.45
C LEU A 135 11.10 6.65 15.81
N ASP A 136 11.05 7.94 16.17
CA ASP A 136 10.49 8.42 17.43
C ASP A 136 8.96 8.43 17.39
N LEU A 137 8.32 8.03 18.48
CA LEU A 137 6.85 8.00 18.59
C LEU A 137 6.23 9.38 18.41
N THR A 138 6.89 10.41 18.96
CA THR A 138 6.42 11.80 18.93
C THR A 138 6.35 12.36 17.51
N PHE A 139 7.21 11.88 16.60
CA PHE A 139 7.20 12.29 15.20
C PHE A 139 5.91 11.86 14.49
N HIS A 140 5.35 10.71 14.88
CA HIS A 140 4.08 10.19 14.35
C HIS A 140 2.88 10.61 15.18
N GLU A 141 3.02 11.62 16.06
CA GLU A 141 1.96 12.06 16.98
C GLU A 141 1.40 10.91 17.85
N LEU A 142 2.27 9.97 18.24
CA LEU A 142 1.99 8.93 19.22
C LEU A 142 2.69 9.28 20.54
N SER A 143 2.05 8.95 21.65
CA SER A 143 2.56 9.25 22.99
C SER A 143 2.87 7.99 23.77
N GLU A 144 3.62 8.12 24.88
CA GLU A 144 3.85 6.99 25.78
C GLU A 144 2.56 6.46 26.42
N ALA A 145 1.51 7.30 26.52
CA ALA A 145 0.20 6.87 27.01
C ALA A 145 -0.49 5.86 26.06
N ASP A 146 -0.05 5.81 24.80
CA ASP A 146 -0.60 4.90 23.79
C ASP A 146 0.10 3.53 23.80
N LEU A 147 1.16 3.34 24.59
CA LEU A 147 1.97 2.11 24.59
C LEU A 147 1.17 0.85 24.92
N ASP A 148 0.22 0.96 25.85
CA ASP A 148 -0.64 -0.14 26.28
C ASP A 148 -1.85 -0.35 25.35
N THR A 149 -2.06 0.52 24.36
CA THR A 149 -3.17 0.39 23.42
C THR A 149 -2.86 -0.64 22.34
N THR A 150 -3.82 -1.52 22.05
CA THR A 150 -3.71 -2.58 21.05
C THR A 150 -4.05 -2.04 19.67
N PHE A 151 -3.18 -2.30 18.69
CA PHE A 151 -3.35 -1.94 17.29
C PHE A 151 -3.28 -3.17 16.39
N GLN A 152 -3.85 -3.05 15.19
CA GLN A 152 -3.75 -4.10 14.17
C GLN A 152 -2.41 -3.99 13.44
N VAL A 153 -1.66 -5.08 13.35
CA VAL A 153 -0.30 -5.05 12.78
C VAL A 153 -0.28 -5.16 11.24
N GLY A 154 -1.43 -5.46 10.62
CA GLY A 154 -1.60 -5.41 9.17
C GLY A 154 -0.66 -6.35 8.40
N THR A 155 0.18 -5.78 7.54
CA THR A 155 1.12 -6.52 6.65
C THR A 155 2.44 -6.89 7.32
N VAL A 156 2.49 -6.87 8.65
CA VAL A 156 3.68 -7.24 9.42
C VAL A 156 3.66 -8.73 9.75
N TYR A 157 4.78 -9.41 9.56
CA TYR A 157 4.89 -10.86 9.71
C TYR A 157 5.35 -11.29 11.11
N PHE A 158 4.83 -10.66 12.19
CA PHE A 158 5.16 -11.03 13.58
C PHE A 158 4.39 -12.26 14.11
N GLY A 159 3.53 -12.86 13.28
CA GLY A 159 2.74 -14.05 13.63
C GLY A 159 1.51 -13.76 14.51
N ARG A 160 1.11 -12.49 14.66
CA ARG A 160 -0.06 -12.07 15.42
C ARG A 160 -0.84 -11.00 14.64
N PRO A 161 -2.19 -11.03 14.63
CA PRO A 161 -3.00 -10.05 13.90
C PRO A 161 -3.06 -8.68 14.59
N GLU A 162 -2.86 -8.65 15.90
CA GLU A 162 -2.90 -7.45 16.74
C GLU A 162 -1.84 -7.52 17.84
N ALA A 163 -1.35 -6.35 18.26
CA ALA A 163 -0.34 -6.20 19.30
C ALA A 163 -0.43 -4.79 19.92
N THR A 164 -0.01 -4.66 21.17
CA THR A 164 0.13 -3.35 21.84
C THR A 164 1.23 -2.52 21.17
N LEU A 165 1.10 -1.20 21.14
CA LEU A 165 2.13 -0.32 20.57
C LEU A 165 3.53 -0.56 21.14
N ALA A 166 3.65 -0.84 22.44
CA ALA A 166 4.92 -1.20 23.07
C ALA A 166 5.58 -2.40 22.39
N ASN A 167 4.87 -3.53 22.31
CA ASN A 167 5.31 -4.74 21.63
C ASN A 167 5.64 -4.49 20.14
N ILE A 168 4.82 -3.69 19.43
CA ILE A 168 5.09 -3.37 18.02
C ILE A 168 6.43 -2.63 17.89
N ARG A 169 6.65 -1.59 18.71
CA ARG A 169 7.88 -0.80 18.70
C ARG A 169 9.10 -1.68 19.03
N ASP A 170 8.99 -2.50 20.06
CA ASP A 170 10.10 -3.34 20.52
C ASP A 170 10.43 -4.43 19.48
N ASP A 171 9.42 -5.02 18.83
CA ASP A 171 9.60 -5.97 17.73
C ASP A 171 10.23 -5.32 16.49
N LEU A 172 9.82 -4.10 16.13
CA LEU A 172 10.41 -3.33 15.03
C LEU A 172 11.87 -2.96 15.32
N ALA A 173 12.17 -2.52 16.54
CA ALA A 173 13.52 -2.18 16.98
C ALA A 173 14.42 -3.43 16.96
N ALA A 174 13.93 -4.58 17.45
CA ALA A 174 14.66 -5.83 17.36
C ALA A 174 14.95 -6.26 15.91
N THR A 175 13.98 -6.07 15.01
CA THR A 175 14.07 -6.49 13.61
C THR A 175 15.00 -5.60 12.78
N TYR A 176 14.86 -4.27 12.88
CA TYR A 176 15.51 -3.32 11.95
C TYR A 176 16.64 -2.51 12.59
N CYS A 177 16.72 -2.44 13.92
CA CYS A 177 17.70 -1.63 14.66
C CYS A 177 18.67 -2.50 15.51
N GLY A 178 18.64 -3.82 15.35
CA GLY A 178 19.56 -4.75 16.01
C GLY A 178 20.97 -4.75 15.41
N THR A 179 21.60 -5.92 15.37
CA THR A 179 22.94 -6.12 14.79
C THR A 179 22.94 -6.26 13.26
N MET A 180 21.80 -6.03 12.62
CA MET A 180 21.61 -6.12 11.18
C MET A 180 20.89 -4.86 10.69
N GLY A 181 21.41 -4.25 9.62
CA GLY A 181 20.81 -3.10 8.97
C GLY A 181 20.23 -3.54 7.62
N ALA A 182 18.91 -3.54 7.51
CA ALA A 182 18.22 -3.96 6.30
C ALA A 182 17.91 -2.76 5.41
N GLU A 183 18.37 -2.80 4.16
CA GLU A 183 18.04 -1.80 3.16
C GLU A 183 17.49 -2.50 1.91
N PHE A 184 16.17 -2.54 1.79
CA PHE A 184 15.48 -3.23 0.69
C PHE A 184 14.26 -2.47 0.17
N MET A 185 13.83 -1.39 0.84
CA MET A 185 12.64 -0.65 0.45
C MET A 185 12.77 0.09 -0.89
N HIS A 186 14.00 0.26 -1.40
CA HIS A 186 14.27 0.80 -2.73
C HIS A 186 13.97 -0.20 -3.87
N ILE A 187 13.74 -1.49 -3.56
CA ILE A 187 13.38 -2.51 -4.55
C ILE A 187 11.98 -2.23 -5.10
N VAL A 188 11.86 -2.14 -6.43
CA VAL A 188 10.58 -1.84 -7.09
C VAL A 188 9.63 -3.04 -7.03
N ASN A 189 10.14 -4.27 -7.15
CA ASN A 189 9.32 -5.48 -7.14
C ASN A 189 8.67 -5.70 -5.77
N THR A 190 7.34 -5.73 -5.75
CA THR A 190 6.54 -5.95 -4.53
C THR A 190 6.70 -7.36 -3.98
N GLU A 191 6.76 -8.38 -4.83
CA GLU A 191 6.90 -9.77 -4.37
C GLU A 191 8.22 -9.98 -3.64
N GLU A 192 9.32 -9.44 -4.17
CA GLU A 192 10.64 -9.50 -3.55
C GLU A 192 10.66 -8.77 -2.20
N ARG A 193 10.09 -7.57 -2.11
CA ARG A 193 9.97 -6.85 -0.85
C ARG A 193 9.19 -7.65 0.18
N HIS A 194 8.04 -8.20 -0.19
CA HIS A 194 7.23 -9.02 0.71
C HIS A 194 7.96 -10.29 1.15
N TRP A 195 8.72 -10.91 0.25
CA TRP A 195 9.55 -12.06 0.59
C TRP A 195 10.60 -11.70 1.65
N ILE A 196 11.34 -10.60 1.49
CA ILE A 196 12.33 -10.12 2.47
C ILE A 196 11.65 -9.80 3.81
N MET A 197 10.55 -9.02 3.78
CA MET A 197 9.79 -8.67 4.98
C MET A 197 9.35 -9.91 5.75
N SER A 198 8.78 -10.90 5.05
CA SER A 198 8.32 -12.15 5.67
C SER A 198 9.45 -12.94 6.32
N ARG A 199 10.66 -12.92 5.74
CA ARG A 199 11.80 -13.66 6.25
C ARG A 199 12.44 -13.00 7.46
N MET A 200 12.50 -11.67 7.47
CA MET A 200 13.13 -10.90 8.55
C MET A 200 12.20 -10.76 9.77
N GLU A 201 10.96 -10.30 9.55
CA GLU A 201 10.02 -9.99 10.63
C GLU A 201 9.58 -11.25 11.38
N ALA A 202 9.47 -12.40 10.71
CA ALA A 202 9.08 -13.67 11.34
C ALA A 202 10.03 -14.12 12.46
N VAL A 203 11.32 -13.80 12.34
CA VAL A 203 12.36 -14.15 13.33
C VAL A 203 12.96 -12.92 14.00
N ARG A 204 12.39 -11.73 13.79
CA ARG A 204 12.93 -10.44 14.26
C ARG A 204 14.42 -10.27 13.93
N SER A 205 14.83 -10.72 12.75
CA SER A 205 16.23 -10.75 12.30
C SER A 205 17.21 -11.54 13.20
N ALA A 206 16.71 -12.31 14.17
CA ALA A 206 17.50 -13.07 15.16
C ALA A 206 17.05 -14.55 15.18
N PRO A 207 17.44 -15.35 14.17
CA PRO A 207 17.07 -16.76 14.11
C PRO A 207 17.66 -17.54 15.29
N GLU A 208 16.87 -18.47 15.84
CA GLU A 208 17.33 -19.36 16.89
C GLU A 208 18.25 -20.45 16.32
N PHE A 209 19.49 -20.49 16.81
CA PHE A 209 20.46 -21.54 16.48
C PHE A 209 20.50 -22.62 17.57
N SER A 210 20.57 -23.87 17.14
CA SER A 210 20.80 -25.02 18.03
C SER A 210 22.17 -24.94 18.70
N ALA A 211 22.34 -25.63 19.83
CA ALA A 211 23.63 -25.68 20.52
C ALA A 211 24.76 -26.22 19.64
N GLU A 212 24.46 -27.19 18.78
CA GLU A 212 25.41 -27.75 17.81
C GLU A 212 25.82 -26.72 16.75
N GLN A 213 24.86 -25.97 16.19
CA GLN A 213 25.13 -24.91 15.22
C GLN A 213 26.00 -23.81 15.82
N ARG A 214 25.68 -23.36 17.04
CA ARG A 214 26.49 -22.36 17.77
C ARG A 214 27.92 -22.86 17.99
N LEU A 215 28.08 -24.12 18.37
CA LEU A 215 29.39 -24.75 18.57
C LEU A 215 30.17 -24.86 17.25
N ASN A 216 29.51 -25.18 16.14
CA ASN A 216 30.13 -25.22 14.83
C ASN A 216 30.63 -23.84 14.38
N ILE A 217 29.81 -22.80 14.53
CA ILE A 217 30.21 -21.41 14.23
C ILE A 217 31.44 -21.03 15.08
N LEU A 218 31.43 -21.33 16.38
CA LEU A 218 32.56 -21.07 17.27
C LEU A 218 33.84 -21.80 16.84
N ARG A 219 33.74 -23.08 16.43
CA ARG A 219 34.89 -23.84 15.92
C ARG A 219 35.49 -23.20 14.67
N GLN A 220 34.65 -22.69 13.77
CA GLN A 220 35.11 -22.04 12.54
C GLN A 220 35.80 -20.70 12.84
N LEU A 221 35.26 -19.91 13.78
CA LEU A 221 35.92 -18.69 14.25
C LEU A 221 37.29 -18.97 14.88
N ASN A 222 37.37 -19.96 15.76
CA ASN A 222 38.65 -20.36 16.39
C ASN A 222 39.65 -20.88 15.34
N GLY A 223 39.17 -21.63 14.34
CA GLY A 223 40.01 -22.06 13.21
C GLY A 223 40.57 -20.88 12.40
N ALA A 224 39.75 -19.85 12.15
CA ALA A 224 40.16 -18.65 11.43
C ALA A 224 41.23 -17.86 12.21
N GLU A 225 40.97 -17.57 13.49
CA GLU A 225 41.91 -16.87 14.36
C GLU A 225 43.21 -17.67 14.55
N GLY A 226 43.11 -18.98 14.79
CA GLY A 226 44.26 -19.85 14.97
C GLY A 226 45.16 -19.94 13.74
N LEU A 227 44.57 -19.93 12.53
CA LEU A 227 45.32 -19.88 11.28
C LEU A 227 46.10 -18.57 11.15
N GLU A 228 45.44 -17.43 11.38
CA GLU A 228 46.09 -16.11 11.32
C GLU A 228 47.25 -16.00 12.31
N ARG A 229 47.04 -16.42 13.56
CA ARG A 229 48.08 -16.43 14.58
C ARG A 229 49.25 -17.35 14.23
N SER A 230 48.97 -18.51 13.65
CA SER A 230 49.98 -19.47 13.18
C SER A 230 50.83 -18.89 12.05
N LEU A 231 50.19 -18.27 11.06
CA LEU A 231 50.89 -17.56 9.97
C LEU A 231 51.70 -16.37 10.50
N GLY A 232 51.15 -15.67 11.50
CA GLY A 232 51.80 -14.67 12.35
C GLY A 232 53.14 -15.10 12.88
N SER A 233 53.13 -16.23 13.58
CA SER A 233 54.32 -16.73 14.24
C SER A 233 55.33 -17.35 13.27
N LYS A 234 54.88 -18.01 12.19
CA LYS A 234 55.76 -18.75 11.27
C LYS A 234 56.45 -17.88 10.23
N TYR A 235 55.77 -16.84 9.75
CA TYR A 235 56.27 -15.98 8.67
C TYR A 235 56.29 -14.51 9.12
N PRO A 236 57.15 -14.15 10.09
CA PRO A 236 57.26 -12.77 10.55
C PRO A 236 57.75 -11.86 9.42
N GLY A 237 57.15 -10.68 9.29
CA GLY A 237 57.51 -9.68 8.28
C GLY A 237 57.05 -9.97 6.85
N THR A 238 56.41 -11.12 6.60
CA THR A 238 55.81 -11.41 5.30
C THR A 238 54.44 -10.74 5.20
N LYS A 239 54.18 -10.07 4.07
CA LYS A 239 52.88 -9.46 3.80
C LYS A 239 51.82 -10.56 3.64
N ARG A 240 50.95 -10.68 4.64
CA ARG A 240 49.70 -11.44 4.58
C ARG A 240 48.56 -10.46 4.68
N PHE A 241 47.60 -10.53 3.76
CA PHE A 241 46.36 -9.78 3.88
C PHE A 241 45.50 -10.49 4.93
N GLY A 242 45.85 -10.31 6.21
CA GLY A 242 45.24 -11.03 7.32
C GLY A 242 43.77 -10.68 7.50
N LEU A 243 43.01 -11.64 8.01
CA LEU A 243 41.58 -11.51 8.32
C LEU A 243 41.32 -11.09 9.78
N GLU A 244 42.28 -10.42 10.41
CA GLU A 244 42.15 -9.98 11.81
C GLU A 244 41.00 -8.95 11.94
N GLY A 245 40.02 -9.23 12.78
CA GLY A 245 38.79 -8.45 12.95
C GLY A 245 37.68 -8.75 11.94
N GLY A 246 37.94 -9.61 10.95
CA GLY A 246 37.00 -10.03 9.91
C GLY A 246 36.70 -11.54 9.94
N GLU A 247 37.02 -12.23 11.02
CA GLU A 247 36.99 -13.70 11.12
C GLU A 247 35.58 -14.27 10.89
N SER A 248 34.54 -13.47 11.15
CA SER A 248 33.13 -13.78 10.88
C SER A 248 32.84 -14.04 9.39
N LEU A 249 33.71 -13.61 8.48
CA LEU A 249 33.65 -13.94 7.05
C LEU A 249 33.71 -15.45 6.80
N ILE A 250 34.51 -16.19 7.58
CA ILE A 250 34.70 -17.63 7.40
C ILE A 250 33.39 -18.41 7.65
N PRO A 251 32.71 -18.28 8.80
CA PRO A 251 31.42 -18.95 9.00
C PRO A 251 30.33 -18.43 8.06
N MET A 252 30.33 -17.14 7.71
CA MET A 252 29.38 -16.60 6.73
C MET A 252 29.53 -17.29 5.36
N MET A 253 30.76 -17.42 4.85
CA MET A 253 31.01 -18.09 3.57
C MET A 253 30.71 -19.59 3.65
N SER A 254 31.08 -20.26 4.75
CA SER A 254 30.79 -21.68 4.95
C SER A 254 29.28 -21.94 4.89
N GLU A 255 28.49 -21.13 5.60
CA GLU A 255 27.03 -21.24 5.60
C GLU A 255 26.43 -20.94 4.22
N ALA A 256 26.94 -19.92 3.51
CA ALA A 256 26.50 -19.60 2.15
C ALA A 256 26.73 -20.80 1.20
N ILE A 257 27.90 -21.43 1.27
CA ILE A 257 28.22 -22.62 0.45
C ILE A 257 27.33 -23.80 0.81
N GLN A 258 27.11 -24.05 2.11
CA GLN A 258 26.23 -25.13 2.56
C GLN A 258 24.78 -24.94 2.07
N ARG A 259 24.26 -23.71 2.14
CA ARG A 259 22.92 -23.37 1.62
C ARG A 259 22.81 -23.56 0.11
N ILE A 260 23.80 -23.08 -0.65
CA ILE A 260 23.83 -23.27 -2.11
C ILE A 260 23.89 -24.77 -2.45
N GLY A 261 24.76 -25.52 -1.75
CA GLY A 261 24.90 -26.96 -1.94
C GLY A 261 23.65 -27.76 -1.58
N GLY A 262 22.88 -27.32 -0.59
CA GLY A 262 21.61 -27.92 -0.19
C GLY A 262 20.45 -27.62 -1.15
N MET A 263 20.49 -26.50 -1.88
CA MET A 263 19.47 -26.11 -2.86
C MET A 263 19.74 -26.63 -4.28
N ALA A 264 20.99 -26.96 -4.62
CA ALA A 264 21.37 -27.39 -5.96
C ALA A 264 21.14 -28.91 -6.18
N PRO A 265 20.54 -29.34 -7.30
CA PRO A 265 20.72 -30.70 -7.78
C PRO A 265 22.17 -30.84 -8.29
N LYS A 266 23.03 -31.49 -7.48
CA LYS A 266 24.39 -32.00 -7.83
C LYS A 266 25.08 -31.29 -9.01
N LYS A 267 25.52 -30.03 -8.86
CA LYS A 267 26.65 -29.40 -9.59
C LYS A 267 26.78 -27.93 -9.18
N SER A 268 27.55 -27.67 -8.14
CA SER A 268 28.12 -26.34 -7.87
C SER A 268 29.61 -26.39 -8.21
N VAL A 269 30.01 -25.72 -9.30
CA VAL A 269 31.41 -25.51 -9.67
C VAL A 269 31.91 -24.27 -8.95
N SER A 270 32.75 -24.43 -7.92
CA SER A 270 33.59 -23.36 -7.42
C SER A 270 34.87 -23.32 -8.26
N ALA A 271 34.94 -22.40 -9.22
CA ALA A 271 36.14 -22.19 -10.02
C ALA A 271 37.17 -21.37 -9.22
N TRP A 272 38.02 -22.06 -8.46
CA TRP A 272 39.29 -21.49 -8.01
C TRP A 272 40.32 -21.72 -9.11
N ARG A 273 40.48 -20.74 -10.00
CA ARG A 273 41.58 -20.77 -10.98
C ARG A 273 42.83 -20.32 -10.25
N THR A 274 43.62 -21.27 -9.74
CA THR A 274 44.99 -21.01 -9.27
C THR A 274 45.79 -20.51 -10.48
N VAL A 275 46.02 -19.20 -10.55
CA VAL A 275 47.05 -18.65 -11.44
C VAL A 275 48.36 -18.76 -10.67
N ALA A 276 49.01 -19.92 -10.80
CA ALA A 276 50.44 -20.01 -10.51
C ALA A 276 51.16 -19.39 -11.71
N GLY A 277 51.83 -18.26 -11.48
CA GLY A 277 52.90 -17.75 -12.32
C GLY A 277 54.24 -18.05 -11.65
#